data_AF-A0A949S1V9-F1
#
_entry.id   AF-A0A949S1V9-F1
#
_cell.length_a   1.000
_cell.length_b   1.000
_cell.length_c   1.000
_cell.angle_alpha   90.00
_cell.angle_beta   90.00
_cell.angle_gamma   90.00
#
_symmetry.space_group_name_H-M   'P 1'
#
loop_
_entity.id
_entity.type
_entity.pdbx_description
1 polymer ?
#
loop_
_entity_poly.entity_id
_entity_poly.type
_entity_poly.pdbx_seq_one_letter_code
_entity_poly.pdbx_strand_id
1 'polypeptide(L)'
;MTDASPELSVILPAFNEGRHIHANILRVCEALKGMRYEIIVVDDGSSDDTFAESQRAADEGYPVRPVRQEANRGKGASLFHGFEFTRGELVAFLDSDLEIAPENLLTLVRVLRESGADVAAGVKDLQSNPFPPLRRLMSRGYRAMVALLFGLSITDTQTGIKLFRREVLADAIPRVSARRFAFDIELLVAASRFGYRIVEQPVEISYHRSGGLGRVNLAQIFNMTADTLAIFYRASFWRWLNPGLRAQTWMVMFVAGIFLAGVGFAKLLTPAIPQGFAKQFFYVVLLQFIPSPLRDWLILLIGIVFVAVSLIQLNKIVMTAFGRLDRDGLSGITRKKDK
;
A
#
# COMPACT_ATOMS: atom_id res chain seq x y z
N MET A 1 25.06 24.71 -16.34
CA MET A 1 25.20 23.28 -16.65
C MET A 1 23.81 22.74 -16.90
N THR A 2 23.56 22.33 -18.15
CA THR A 2 22.33 21.79 -18.77
C THR A 2 21.03 21.88 -17.98
N ASP A 3 20.26 22.90 -18.30
CA ASP A 3 18.87 23.21 -17.91
C ASP A 3 17.84 22.24 -18.55
N ALA A 4 18.22 20.98 -18.76
CA ALA A 4 17.35 19.94 -19.27
C ALA A 4 16.76 19.19 -18.08
N SER A 5 15.43 19.10 -18.02
CA SER A 5 14.74 18.39 -16.93
C SER A 5 15.23 16.93 -16.85
N PRO A 6 15.47 16.39 -15.64
CA PRO A 6 15.88 14.99 -15.47
C PRO A 6 14.78 14.05 -15.99
N GLU A 7 15.16 12.90 -16.54
CA GLU A 7 14.19 11.85 -16.90
C GLU A 7 13.71 11.11 -15.66
N LEU A 8 14.60 10.93 -14.68
CA LEU A 8 14.35 10.17 -13.45
C LEU A 8 14.78 10.96 -12.20
N SER A 9 13.87 11.12 -11.25
CA SER A 9 14.23 11.51 -9.88
C SER A 9 14.21 10.28 -8.98
N VAL A 10 15.29 10.02 -8.24
CA VAL A 10 15.36 8.91 -7.27
C VAL A 10 15.31 9.47 -5.86
N ILE A 11 14.32 9.06 -5.07
CA ILE A 11 14.22 9.42 -3.65
C ILE A 11 14.83 8.30 -2.81
N LEU A 12 15.83 8.65 -2.01
CA LEU A 12 16.50 7.77 -1.05
C LEU A 12 16.13 8.22 0.39
N PRO A 13 15.13 7.61 1.03
CA PRO A 13 14.86 7.88 2.44
C PRO A 13 15.96 7.25 3.30
N ALA A 14 16.60 8.03 4.17
CA ALA A 14 17.71 7.59 5.01
C ALA A 14 17.44 7.93 6.49
N PHE A 15 17.79 7.01 7.39
CA PHE A 15 17.75 7.24 8.83
C PHE A 15 18.87 6.44 9.52
N ASN A 16 19.85 7.15 10.09
CA ASN A 16 21.04 6.57 10.72
C ASN A 16 21.84 5.64 9.77
N GLU A 17 22.09 6.11 8.54
CA GLU A 17 22.84 5.41 7.50
C GLU A 17 24.22 6.06 7.24
N GLY A 18 24.74 6.90 8.15
CA GLY A 18 25.93 7.72 7.92
C GLY A 18 27.16 6.93 7.47
N ARG A 19 27.31 5.70 7.96
CA ARG A 19 28.45 4.84 7.58
C ARG A 19 28.43 4.36 6.13
N HIS A 20 27.26 4.34 5.49
CA HIS A 20 27.06 3.68 4.20
C HIS A 20 26.48 4.61 3.13
N ILE A 21 25.80 5.70 3.53
CA ILE A 21 25.01 6.52 2.62
C ILE A 21 25.84 7.13 1.48
N HIS A 22 27.06 7.61 1.74
CA HIS A 22 27.95 8.16 0.72
C HIS A 22 28.26 7.12 -0.37
N ALA A 23 28.79 5.95 0.02
CA ALA A 23 29.12 4.87 -0.91
C ALA A 23 27.87 4.37 -1.67
N ASN A 24 26.72 4.32 -1.00
CA ASN A 24 25.46 3.89 -1.60
C ASN A 24 24.96 4.90 -2.65
N ILE A 25 25.06 6.20 -2.38
CA ILE A 25 24.75 7.25 -3.36
C ILE A 25 25.63 7.07 -4.61
N LEU A 26 26.95 6.90 -4.43
CA LEU A 26 27.88 6.69 -5.53
C LEU A 26 27.53 5.46 -6.38
N ARG A 27 27.09 4.37 -5.73
CA ARG A 27 26.63 3.16 -6.43
C ARG A 27 25.36 3.41 -7.24
N VAL A 28 24.40 4.18 -6.71
CA VAL A 28 23.21 4.60 -7.46
C VAL A 28 23.61 5.48 -8.66
N CYS A 29 24.56 6.39 -8.48
CA CYS A 29 25.07 7.23 -9.55
C CYS A 29 25.71 6.43 -10.69
N GLU A 30 26.53 5.43 -10.38
CA GLU A 30 27.14 4.56 -11.39
C GLU A 30 26.10 3.71 -12.11
N ALA A 31 25.11 3.17 -11.38
CA ALA A 31 24.03 2.38 -11.98
C ALA A 31 23.13 3.18 -12.94
N LEU A 32 23.04 4.50 -12.76
CA LEU A 32 22.23 5.39 -13.61
C LEU A 32 23.05 6.13 -14.68
N LYS A 33 24.31 5.78 -14.84
CA LYS A 33 25.20 6.36 -15.86
C LYS A 33 24.60 6.20 -17.26
N GLY A 34 24.54 7.31 -18.00
CA GLY A 34 23.91 7.36 -19.33
C GLY A 34 22.43 7.76 -19.32
N MET A 35 21.80 7.95 -18.15
CA MET A 35 20.47 8.55 -18.01
C MET A 35 20.60 9.98 -17.46
N ARG A 36 19.66 10.88 -17.79
CA ARG A 36 19.53 12.15 -17.06
C ARG A 36 18.74 11.90 -15.79
N TYR A 37 19.40 12.02 -14.63
CA TYR A 37 18.77 11.75 -13.35
C TYR A 37 19.14 12.78 -12.28
N GLU A 38 18.38 12.80 -11.20
CA GLU A 38 18.75 13.46 -9.95
C GLU A 38 18.42 12.52 -8.77
N ILE A 39 19.16 12.65 -7.67
CA ILE A 39 18.95 11.87 -6.46
C ILE A 39 18.56 12.83 -5.34
N ILE A 40 17.42 12.59 -4.69
CA ILE A 40 16.96 13.33 -3.52
C ILE A 40 17.18 12.43 -2.30
N VAL A 41 18.16 12.75 -1.47
CA VAL A 41 18.42 12.01 -0.24
C VAL A 41 17.68 12.70 0.88
N VAL A 42 16.76 11.98 1.52
CA VAL A 42 15.93 12.55 2.60
C VAL A 42 16.36 11.96 3.93
N ASP A 43 17.14 12.72 4.69
CA ASP A 43 17.49 12.42 6.08
C ASP A 43 16.26 12.62 6.99
N ASP A 44 15.72 11.52 7.51
CA ASP A 44 14.57 11.48 8.43
C ASP A 44 14.97 11.83 9.88
N GLY A 45 15.71 12.92 10.06
CA GLY A 45 16.15 13.40 11.37
C GLY A 45 17.15 12.47 12.07
N SER A 46 18.17 12.01 11.35
CA SER A 46 19.23 11.16 11.90
C SER A 46 20.04 11.87 12.98
N SER A 47 20.56 11.07 13.91
CA SER A 47 21.46 11.51 14.99
C SER A 47 22.95 11.30 14.68
N ASP A 48 23.25 10.66 13.54
CA ASP A 48 24.61 10.40 13.06
C ASP A 48 24.96 11.31 11.87
N ASP A 49 26.05 11.00 11.18
CA ASP A 49 26.57 11.79 10.06
C ASP A 49 25.83 11.57 8.73
N THR A 50 24.63 10.96 8.73
CA THR A 50 23.85 10.67 7.49
C THR A 50 23.71 11.89 6.58
N PHE A 51 23.32 13.04 7.14
CA PHE A 51 23.17 14.26 6.35
C PHE A 51 24.52 14.80 5.84
N ALA A 52 25.55 14.78 6.68
CA ALA A 52 26.88 15.27 6.33
C ALA A 52 27.51 14.45 5.20
N GLU A 53 27.39 13.12 5.25
CA GLU A 53 27.89 12.22 4.21
C GLU A 53 27.07 12.32 2.91
N SER A 54 25.77 12.63 3.00
CA SER A 54 24.95 12.94 1.84
C SER A 54 25.36 14.28 1.20
N GLN A 55 25.65 15.29 2.02
CA GLN A 55 26.14 16.59 1.58
C GLN A 55 27.51 16.48 0.92
N ARG A 56 28.40 15.67 1.48
CA ARG A 56 29.70 15.36 0.88
C ARG A 56 29.58 14.85 -0.56
N ALA A 57 28.63 13.95 -0.85
CA ALA A 57 28.40 13.48 -2.21
C ALA A 57 27.94 14.62 -3.15
N ALA A 58 27.11 15.55 -2.66
CA ALA A 58 26.71 16.72 -3.44
C ALA A 58 27.91 17.67 -3.70
N ASP A 59 28.76 17.89 -2.69
CA ASP A 59 29.95 18.74 -2.78
C ASP A 59 31.02 18.16 -3.71
N GLU A 60 31.08 16.82 -3.83
CA GLU A 60 31.90 16.10 -4.81
C GLU A 60 31.37 16.22 -6.25
N GLY A 61 30.22 16.88 -6.46
CA GLY A 61 29.65 17.18 -7.78
C GLY A 61 28.70 16.12 -8.32
N TYR A 62 28.30 15.14 -7.52
CA TYR A 62 27.26 14.18 -7.92
C TYR A 62 25.88 14.87 -8.00
N PRO A 63 24.95 14.42 -8.86
CA PRO A 63 23.61 15.02 -9.03
C PRO A 63 22.67 14.67 -7.87
N VAL A 64 23.07 15.06 -6.66
CA VAL A 64 22.47 14.70 -5.39
C VAL A 64 21.98 15.96 -4.69
N ARG A 65 20.77 15.89 -4.13
CA ARG A 65 20.18 16.92 -3.31
C ARG A 65 19.83 16.34 -1.94
N PRO A 66 20.66 16.58 -0.92
CA PRO A 66 20.34 16.25 0.46
C PRO A 66 19.23 17.16 0.99
N VAL A 67 18.28 16.57 1.71
CA VAL A 67 17.19 17.25 2.40
C VAL A 67 17.09 16.64 3.79
N ARG A 68 16.87 17.48 4.81
CA ARG A 68 16.79 17.03 6.20
C ARG A 68 15.46 17.40 6.83
N GLN A 69 14.87 16.44 7.53
CA GLN A 69 13.74 16.66 8.43
C GLN A 69 14.25 16.96 9.85
N GLU A 70 13.51 17.80 10.58
CA GLU A 70 13.85 18.18 11.97
C GLU A 70 13.81 16.99 12.94
N ALA A 71 12.97 15.99 12.67
CA ALA A 71 12.79 14.81 13.50
C ALA A 71 12.34 13.62 12.65
N ASN A 72 12.53 12.40 13.18
CA ASN A 72 12.07 11.18 12.54
C ASN A 72 10.54 11.12 12.45
N ARG A 73 10.03 11.16 11.22
CA ARG A 73 8.60 11.08 10.88
C ARG A 73 8.25 9.77 10.16
N GLY A 74 9.24 8.96 9.82
CA GLY A 74 9.12 7.66 9.19
C GLY A 74 9.21 7.72 7.66
N LYS A 75 9.51 6.57 7.05
CA LYS A 75 9.73 6.38 5.60
C LYS A 75 8.69 7.08 4.71
N GLY A 76 7.40 6.94 5.01
CA GLY A 76 6.34 7.54 4.19
C GLY A 76 6.39 9.08 4.18
N ALA A 77 6.71 9.69 5.33
CA ALA A 77 6.91 11.13 5.41
C ALA A 77 8.16 11.59 4.64
N SER A 78 9.25 10.80 4.70
CA SER A 78 10.47 11.08 3.92
C SER A 78 10.23 10.99 2.41
N LEU A 79 9.48 9.98 1.96
CA LEU A 79 9.12 9.84 0.54
C LEU A 79 8.22 10.99 0.07
N PHE A 80 7.23 11.39 0.88
CA PHE A 80 6.38 12.55 0.62
C PHE A 80 7.22 13.82 0.48
N HIS A 81 8.07 14.10 1.47
CA HIS A 81 8.87 15.32 1.49
C HIS A 81 9.89 15.33 0.35
N GLY A 82 10.52 14.19 0.05
CA GLY A 82 11.42 14.05 -1.09
C GLY A 82 10.73 14.38 -2.41
N PHE A 83 9.46 13.99 -2.59
CA PHE A 83 8.71 14.23 -3.82
C PHE A 83 8.59 15.73 -4.15
N GLU A 84 8.46 16.59 -3.14
CA GLU A 84 8.38 18.06 -3.29
C GLU A 84 9.61 18.65 -3.99
N PHE A 85 10.75 17.96 -3.92
CA PHE A 85 12.01 18.40 -4.53
C PHE A 85 12.33 17.72 -5.87
N THR A 86 11.54 16.71 -6.27
CA THR A 86 11.74 16.01 -7.54
C THR A 86 11.29 16.87 -8.72
N ARG A 87 11.96 16.72 -9.86
CA ARG A 87 11.67 17.40 -11.13
C ARG A 87 11.49 16.44 -12.30
N GLY A 88 11.82 15.17 -12.11
CA GLY A 88 11.80 14.15 -13.16
C GLY A 88 10.40 13.75 -13.59
N GLU A 89 10.29 13.33 -14.84
CA GLU A 89 9.06 12.74 -15.41
C GLU A 89 8.72 11.40 -14.74
N LEU A 90 9.76 10.63 -14.41
CA LEU A 90 9.67 9.44 -13.60
C LEU A 90 10.22 9.71 -12.21
N VAL A 91 9.58 9.14 -11.19
CA VAL A 91 10.02 9.22 -9.80
C VAL A 91 10.16 7.80 -9.25
N ALA A 92 11.36 7.47 -8.78
CA ALA A 92 11.63 6.20 -8.13
C ALA A 92 11.80 6.38 -6.62
N PHE A 93 11.32 5.40 -5.86
CA PHE A 93 11.68 5.20 -4.46
C PHE A 93 12.65 4.04 -4.40
N LEU A 94 13.78 4.22 -3.71
CA LEU A 94 14.77 3.18 -3.47
C LEU A 94 15.26 3.29 -2.02
N ASP A 95 15.22 2.20 -1.27
CA ASP A 95 15.74 2.18 0.11
C ASP A 95 17.25 2.44 0.12
N SER A 96 17.71 3.28 1.05
CA SER A 96 19.09 3.79 1.06
C SER A 96 20.14 2.76 1.51
N ASP A 97 19.72 1.61 2.04
CA ASP A 97 20.61 0.51 2.44
C ASP A 97 21.07 -0.36 1.24
N LEU A 98 20.43 -0.19 0.09
CA LEU A 98 20.67 -0.94 -1.15
C LEU A 98 20.62 -2.47 -0.96
N GLU A 99 19.71 -2.97 -0.10
CA GLU A 99 19.37 -4.41 -0.11
C GLU A 99 18.92 -4.86 -1.51
N ILE A 100 18.28 -3.94 -2.25
CA ILE A 100 17.95 -4.08 -3.65
C ILE A 100 18.97 -3.31 -4.49
N ALA A 101 19.55 -3.99 -5.47
CA ALA A 101 20.59 -3.44 -6.33
C ALA A 101 20.03 -2.27 -7.19
N PRO A 102 20.70 -1.10 -7.25
CA PRO A 102 20.22 0.07 -8.00
C PRO A 102 19.97 -0.16 -9.50
N GLU A 103 20.61 -1.16 -10.10
CA GLU A 103 20.45 -1.56 -11.51
C GLU A 103 19.00 -1.98 -11.82
N ASN A 104 18.24 -2.39 -10.79
CA ASN A 104 16.82 -2.64 -10.93
C ASN A 104 16.02 -1.38 -11.31
N LEU A 105 16.52 -0.16 -11.04
CA LEU A 105 15.89 1.08 -11.49
C LEU A 105 15.79 1.14 -13.02
N LEU A 106 16.87 0.82 -13.73
CA LEU A 106 16.87 0.78 -15.19
C LEU A 106 15.91 -0.28 -15.72
N THR A 107 15.85 -1.43 -15.06
CA THR A 107 14.91 -2.51 -15.39
C THR A 107 13.46 -2.06 -15.20
N LEU A 108 13.13 -1.40 -14.09
CA LEU A 108 11.80 -0.83 -13.86
C LEU A 108 11.44 0.22 -14.90
N VAL A 109 12.38 1.10 -15.28
CA VAL A 109 12.15 2.10 -16.34
C VAL A 109 11.81 1.43 -17.65
N ARG A 110 12.55 0.39 -18.05
CA ARG A 110 12.27 -0.40 -19.25
C ARG A 110 10.88 -1.04 -19.18
N VAL A 111 10.57 -1.76 -18.11
CA VAL A 111 9.29 -2.47 -17.93
C VAL A 111 8.10 -1.49 -17.93
N LEU A 112 8.23 -0.34 -17.27
CA LEU A 112 7.19 0.69 -17.24
C LEU A 112 6.92 1.25 -18.65
N ARG A 113 7.98 1.51 -19.43
CA ARG A 113 7.88 2.00 -20.81
C ARG A 113 7.26 0.95 -21.74
N GLU A 114 7.74 -0.29 -21.71
CA GLU A 114 7.29 -1.39 -22.59
C GLU A 114 5.83 -1.80 -22.32
N SER A 115 5.43 -1.88 -21.04
CA SER A 115 4.07 -2.27 -20.67
C SER A 115 3.03 -1.15 -20.82
N GLY A 116 3.48 0.08 -21.06
CA GLY A 116 2.64 1.28 -21.01
C GLY A 116 1.98 1.49 -19.64
N ALA A 117 2.58 0.94 -18.58
CA ALA A 117 2.09 1.10 -17.22
C ALA A 117 2.42 2.50 -16.66
N ASP A 118 1.82 2.79 -15.51
CA ASP A 118 2.00 4.05 -14.79
C ASP A 118 2.85 3.88 -13.53
N VAL A 119 2.87 2.64 -13.00
CA VAL A 119 3.67 2.25 -11.83
C VAL A 119 4.33 0.91 -12.13
N ALA A 120 5.63 0.80 -11.85
CA ALA A 120 6.35 -0.46 -11.81
C ALA A 120 6.83 -0.72 -10.38
N ALA A 121 6.31 -1.77 -9.75
CA ALA A 121 6.67 -2.16 -8.39
C ALA A 121 7.65 -3.33 -8.41
N GLY A 122 8.76 -3.20 -7.69
CA GLY A 122 9.63 -4.34 -7.43
C GLY A 122 8.88 -5.35 -6.56
N VAL A 123 9.03 -6.64 -6.85
CA VAL A 123 8.52 -7.72 -6.01
C VAL A 123 9.62 -8.72 -5.71
N LYS A 124 9.62 -9.28 -4.51
CA LYS A 124 10.63 -10.25 -4.11
C LYS A 124 10.55 -11.46 -5.01
N ASP A 125 11.64 -11.78 -5.69
CA ASP A 125 11.71 -13.04 -6.40
C ASP A 125 11.77 -14.21 -5.41
N LEU A 126 10.70 -15.02 -5.41
CA LEU A 126 10.54 -16.16 -4.52
C LEU A 126 11.40 -17.36 -4.94
N GLN A 127 11.95 -17.36 -6.15
CA GLN A 127 12.85 -18.42 -6.64
C GLN A 127 14.28 -18.21 -6.13
N SER A 128 14.79 -16.98 -6.22
CA SER A 128 16.12 -16.61 -5.69
C SER A 128 16.19 -16.49 -4.17
N ASN A 129 15.06 -16.33 -3.46
CA ASN A 129 15.03 -16.10 -2.01
C ASN A 129 14.34 -17.24 -1.23
N PRO A 130 15.07 -18.25 -0.72
CA PRO A 130 14.48 -19.35 0.02
C PRO A 130 14.05 -18.91 1.43
N PHE A 131 12.83 -18.42 1.56
CA PHE A 131 12.25 -18.12 2.88
C PHE A 131 11.77 -19.40 3.60
N PRO A 132 11.76 -19.42 4.95
CA PRO A 132 11.14 -20.51 5.72
C PRO A 132 9.66 -20.70 5.35
N PRO A 133 9.12 -21.94 5.39
CA PRO A 133 7.74 -22.23 4.99
C PRO A 133 6.70 -21.39 5.73
N LEU A 134 6.87 -21.16 7.03
CA LEU A 134 5.98 -20.33 7.84
C LEU A 134 5.95 -18.87 7.34
N ARG A 135 7.12 -18.29 7.03
CA ARG A 135 7.22 -16.93 6.49
C ARG A 135 6.52 -16.84 5.13
N ARG A 136 6.66 -17.84 4.27
CA ARG A 136 5.94 -17.90 2.98
C ARG A 136 4.43 -17.96 3.17
N LEU A 137 3.95 -18.75 4.13
CA LEU A 137 2.53 -18.86 4.45
C LEU A 137 1.97 -17.52 4.95
N MET A 138 2.68 -16.85 5.86
CA MET A 138 2.29 -15.54 6.37
C MET A 138 2.24 -14.49 5.27
N SER A 139 3.25 -14.44 4.39
CA SER A 139 3.26 -13.53 3.25
C SER A 139 2.11 -13.81 2.28
N ARG A 140 1.77 -15.09 2.02
CA ARG A 140 0.60 -15.46 1.21
C ARG A 140 -0.71 -15.03 1.86
N GLY A 141 -0.84 -15.20 3.17
CA GLY A 141 -2.01 -14.75 3.93
C GLY A 141 -2.19 -13.24 3.87
N TYR A 142 -1.09 -12.49 4.05
CA TYR A 142 -1.09 -11.03 3.94
C TYR A 142 -1.47 -10.56 2.53
N ARG A 143 -0.90 -11.19 1.48
CA ARG A 143 -1.26 -10.92 0.09
C ARG A 143 -2.74 -11.18 -0.17
N ALA A 144 -3.28 -12.30 0.31
CA ALA A 144 -4.70 -12.64 0.18
C ALA A 144 -5.59 -11.60 0.88
N MET A 145 -5.20 -11.13 2.07
CA MET A 145 -5.89 -10.06 2.79
C MET A 145 -5.89 -8.75 2.00
N VAL A 146 -4.73 -8.32 1.47
CA VAL A 146 -4.62 -7.09 0.66
C VAL A 146 -5.47 -7.20 -0.62
N ALA A 147 -5.42 -8.34 -1.31
CA ALA A 147 -6.25 -8.59 -2.50
C ALA A 147 -7.76 -8.58 -2.15
N LEU A 148 -8.14 -9.21 -1.04
CA LEU A 148 -9.52 -9.25 -0.57
C LEU A 148 -10.04 -7.87 -0.18
N LEU A 149 -9.26 -7.06 0.52
CA LEU A 149 -9.65 -5.73 0.97
C LEU A 149 -9.66 -4.73 -0.18
N PHE A 150 -8.57 -4.64 -0.94
CA PHE A 150 -8.38 -3.53 -1.88
C PHE A 150 -8.66 -3.89 -3.33
N GLY A 151 -8.62 -5.18 -3.69
CA GLY A 151 -8.70 -5.62 -5.09
C GLY A 151 -7.40 -5.38 -5.85
N LEU A 152 -6.29 -5.14 -5.14
CA LEU A 152 -4.96 -5.00 -5.75
C LEU A 152 -4.44 -6.37 -6.18
N SER A 153 -4.01 -6.48 -7.44
CA SER A 153 -3.38 -7.68 -8.01
C SER A 153 -1.86 -7.72 -7.78
N ILE A 154 -1.36 -7.02 -6.76
CA ILE A 154 0.07 -6.91 -6.45
C ILE A 154 0.45 -7.99 -5.42
N THR A 155 1.53 -8.70 -5.71
CA THR A 155 2.16 -9.78 -4.95
C THR A 155 2.91 -9.28 -3.73
N ASP A 156 3.68 -8.20 -3.87
CA ASP A 156 4.39 -7.56 -2.76
C ASP A 156 4.22 -6.03 -2.84
N THR A 157 3.65 -5.46 -1.79
CA THR A 157 3.36 -4.02 -1.71
C THR A 157 4.48 -3.24 -1.03
N GLN A 158 5.31 -3.89 -0.21
CA GLN A 158 6.23 -3.21 0.71
C GLN A 158 7.71 -3.36 0.31
N THR A 159 7.98 -3.74 -0.94
CA THR A 159 9.33 -3.80 -1.47
C THR A 159 9.97 -2.42 -1.50
N GLY A 160 11.27 -2.35 -1.18
CA GLY A 160 12.06 -1.12 -1.10
C GLY A 160 12.36 -0.44 -2.44
N ILE A 161 11.83 -0.92 -3.57
CA ILE A 161 11.98 -0.29 -4.87
C ILE A 161 10.64 -0.16 -5.60
N LYS A 162 10.32 1.04 -6.07
CA LYS A 162 9.13 1.34 -6.87
C LYS A 162 9.40 2.50 -7.82
N LEU A 163 8.82 2.46 -9.01
CA LEU A 163 8.91 3.51 -10.02
C LEU A 163 7.50 3.99 -10.39
N PHE A 164 7.32 5.30 -10.46
CA PHE A 164 6.06 5.95 -10.77
C PHE A 164 6.26 6.95 -11.90
N ARG A 165 5.24 7.12 -12.74
CA ARG A 165 5.08 8.38 -13.47
C ARG A 165 4.76 9.50 -12.49
N ARG A 166 5.29 10.70 -12.72
CA ARG A 166 5.13 11.85 -11.81
C ARG A 166 3.66 12.14 -11.48
N GLU A 167 2.77 12.05 -12.47
CA GLU A 167 1.34 12.29 -12.30
C GLU A 167 0.69 11.34 -11.28
N VAL A 168 1.15 10.09 -11.20
CA VAL A 168 0.62 9.12 -10.23
C VAL A 168 0.88 9.60 -8.81
N LEU A 169 2.10 10.08 -8.54
CA LEU A 169 2.45 10.60 -7.24
C LEU A 169 1.73 11.92 -6.96
N ALA A 170 1.66 12.82 -7.94
CA ALA A 170 0.93 14.09 -7.79
C ALA A 170 -0.55 13.88 -7.43
N ASP A 171 -1.20 12.88 -8.02
CA ASP A 171 -2.57 12.53 -7.70
C ASP A 171 -2.68 11.74 -6.39
N ALA A 172 -1.82 10.75 -6.15
CA ALA A 172 -1.94 9.87 -5.00
C ALA A 172 -1.49 10.49 -3.68
N ILE A 173 -0.38 11.23 -3.66
CA ILE A 173 0.27 11.74 -2.45
C ILE A 173 -0.67 12.62 -1.57
N PRO A 174 -1.43 13.59 -2.11
CA PRO A 174 -2.38 14.38 -1.32
C PRO A 174 -3.49 13.53 -0.66
N ARG A 175 -3.67 12.30 -1.13
CA ARG A 175 -4.60 11.31 -0.62
C ARG A 175 -3.90 10.26 0.24
N VAL A 176 -2.63 10.37 0.62
CA VAL A 176 -2.05 9.38 1.54
C VAL A 176 -1.97 9.98 2.95
N SER A 177 -2.51 9.26 3.93
CA SER A 177 -2.45 9.65 5.35
C SER A 177 -1.47 8.81 6.17
N ALA A 178 -1.15 7.59 5.74
CA ALA A 178 -0.13 6.77 6.39
C ALA A 178 1.27 7.42 6.27
N ARG A 179 2.03 7.44 7.38
CA ARG A 179 3.37 8.07 7.45
C ARG A 179 4.53 7.07 7.59
N ARG A 180 4.24 5.79 7.89
CA ARG A 180 5.24 4.73 8.13
C ARG A 180 5.12 3.61 7.08
N PHE A 181 5.42 2.35 7.41
CA PHE A 181 5.43 1.22 6.47
C PHE A 181 4.11 0.95 5.74
N ALA A 182 2.99 1.40 6.29
CA ALA A 182 1.68 1.35 5.67
C ALA A 182 1.54 2.28 4.44
N PHE A 183 2.46 3.25 4.28
CA PHE A 183 2.46 4.23 3.20
C PHE A 183 2.43 3.58 1.81
N ASP A 184 3.27 2.56 1.59
CA ASP A 184 3.38 1.91 0.28
C ASP A 184 2.04 1.29 -0.17
N ILE A 185 1.31 0.68 0.76
CA ILE A 185 0.01 0.08 0.47
C ILE A 185 -1.01 1.17 0.17
N GLU A 186 -1.10 2.19 1.02
CA GLU A 186 -2.07 3.28 0.82
C GLU A 186 -1.82 4.01 -0.51
N LEU A 187 -0.55 4.20 -0.89
CA LEU A 187 -0.16 4.79 -2.16
C LEU A 187 -0.55 3.92 -3.36
N LEU A 188 -0.28 2.61 -3.33
CA LEU A 188 -0.65 1.69 -4.42
C LEU A 188 -2.18 1.54 -4.53
N VAL A 189 -2.89 1.54 -3.40
CA VAL A 189 -4.36 1.59 -3.37
C VAL A 189 -4.85 2.87 -4.03
N ALA A 190 -4.33 4.03 -3.64
CA ALA A 190 -4.72 5.31 -4.24
C ALA A 190 -4.46 5.31 -5.76
N ALA A 191 -3.27 4.91 -6.20
CA ALA A 191 -2.93 4.82 -7.62
C ALA A 191 -3.90 3.92 -8.41
N SER A 192 -4.18 2.72 -7.89
CA SER A 192 -5.13 1.80 -8.51
C SER A 192 -6.55 2.38 -8.59
N ARG A 193 -6.98 3.14 -7.57
CA ARG A 193 -8.31 3.77 -7.52
C ARG A 193 -8.44 4.94 -8.50
N PHE A 194 -7.36 5.64 -8.81
CA PHE A 194 -7.31 6.63 -9.89
C PHE A 194 -7.27 6.00 -11.29
N GLY A 195 -7.25 4.67 -11.38
CA GLY A 195 -7.25 3.93 -12.64
C GLY A 195 -5.87 3.80 -13.28
N TYR A 196 -4.80 4.07 -12.54
CA TYR A 196 -3.44 3.85 -13.00
C TYR A 196 -3.11 2.36 -13.08
N ARG A 197 -2.34 1.98 -14.11
CA ARG A 197 -1.91 0.60 -14.33
C ARG A 197 -0.62 0.32 -13.57
N ILE A 198 -0.62 -0.76 -12.79
CA ILE A 198 0.53 -1.20 -11.99
C ILE A 198 1.05 -2.51 -12.57
N VAL A 199 2.37 -2.58 -12.81
CA VAL A 199 3.08 -3.79 -13.25
C VAL A 199 4.10 -4.20 -12.19
N GLU A 200 4.34 -5.51 -12.08
CA GLU A 200 5.31 -6.08 -11.15
C GLU A 200 6.59 -6.46 -11.88
N GLN A 201 7.74 -6.23 -11.24
CA GLN A 201 9.02 -6.71 -11.72
C GLN A 201 9.72 -7.49 -10.60
N PRO A 202 10.05 -8.77 -10.80
CA PRO A 202 10.85 -9.53 -9.85
C PRO A 202 12.22 -8.87 -9.64
N VAL A 203 12.62 -8.72 -8.38
CA VAL A 203 13.92 -8.19 -7.95
C VAL A 203 14.57 -9.13 -6.94
N GLU A 204 15.88 -9.27 -7.04
CA GLU A 204 16.70 -9.98 -6.07
C GLU A 204 16.96 -9.09 -4.85
N ILE A 205 17.01 -9.71 -3.66
CA ILE A 205 17.29 -9.03 -2.40
C ILE A 205 18.54 -9.63 -1.79
N SER A 206 19.52 -8.78 -1.54
CA SER A 206 20.79 -9.14 -0.93
C SER A 206 20.77 -8.76 0.55
N TYR A 207 20.55 -9.74 1.43
CA TYR A 207 20.55 -9.52 2.88
C TYR A 207 21.99 -9.35 3.38
N HIS A 208 22.47 -8.11 3.45
CA HIS A 208 23.81 -7.79 3.96
C HIS A 208 23.86 -7.56 5.48
N ARG A 209 22.71 -7.46 6.16
CA ARG A 209 22.65 -7.35 7.63
C ARG A 209 22.65 -8.74 8.28
N SER A 210 23.83 -9.16 8.72
CA SER A 210 24.03 -10.29 9.63
C SER A 210 23.58 -9.92 11.06
N GLY A 211 22.26 -9.90 11.26
CA GLY A 211 21.61 -9.76 12.56
C GLY A 211 20.52 -10.81 12.70
N GLY A 212 20.73 -11.76 13.61
CA GLY A 212 19.97 -13.02 13.69
C GLY A 212 18.45 -12.87 13.79
N LEU A 213 17.77 -13.81 13.14
CA LEU A 213 16.34 -14.13 13.24
C LEU A 213 15.39 -12.94 13.00
N GLY A 214 14.72 -13.00 11.85
CA GLY A 214 13.45 -12.31 11.63
C GLY A 214 12.41 -12.74 12.66
N ARG A 215 12.42 -12.09 13.83
CA ARG A 215 11.32 -12.10 14.78
C ARG A 215 10.25 -11.16 14.22
N VAL A 216 9.48 -11.66 13.25
CA VAL A 216 8.14 -11.13 13.03
C VAL A 216 7.39 -11.41 14.33
N ASN A 217 7.41 -10.43 15.23
CA ASN A 217 6.76 -10.57 16.53
C ASN A 217 5.24 -10.55 16.30
N LEU A 218 4.46 -11.28 17.11
CA LEU A 218 3.00 -11.26 17.02
C LEU A 218 2.44 -9.82 17.07
N ALA A 219 3.09 -8.96 17.86
CA ALA A 219 2.77 -7.54 17.92
C ALA A 219 2.97 -6.83 16.57
N GLN A 220 4.01 -7.16 15.81
CA GLN A 220 4.23 -6.58 14.48
C GLN A 220 3.16 -7.05 13.49
N ILE A 221 2.77 -8.32 13.53
CA ILE A 221 1.67 -8.85 12.70
C ILE A 221 0.38 -8.10 13.03
N PHE A 222 0.04 -7.99 14.32
CA PHE A 222 -1.17 -7.30 14.76
C PHE A 222 -1.16 -5.82 14.33
N ASN A 223 -0.04 -5.13 14.51
CA ASN A 223 0.11 -3.74 14.08
C ASN A 223 -0.03 -3.59 12.56
N MET A 224 0.59 -4.48 11.76
CA MET A 224 0.46 -4.47 10.31
C MET A 224 -0.99 -4.72 9.85
N THR A 225 -1.67 -5.68 10.48
CA THR A 225 -3.08 -5.97 10.21
C THR A 225 -3.97 -4.79 10.60
N ALA A 226 -3.78 -4.21 11.79
CA ALA A 226 -4.52 -3.04 12.25
C ALA A 226 -4.29 -1.83 11.34
N ASP A 227 -3.04 -1.56 10.94
CA ASP A 227 -2.70 -0.51 9.98
C ASP A 227 -3.38 -0.74 8.63
N THR A 228 -3.39 -1.98 8.14
CA THR A 228 -4.00 -2.34 6.86
C THR A 228 -5.52 -2.22 6.91
N LEU A 229 -6.15 -2.62 8.01
CA LEU A 229 -7.58 -2.42 8.24
C LEU A 229 -7.92 -0.93 8.39
N ALA A 230 -7.06 -0.14 9.04
CA ALA A 230 -7.22 1.30 9.13
C ALA A 230 -7.07 1.97 7.76
N ILE A 231 -6.13 1.52 6.91
CA ILE A 231 -6.06 1.93 5.50
C ILE A 231 -7.34 1.53 4.78
N PHE A 232 -7.84 0.30 4.95
CA PHE A 232 -9.08 -0.12 4.33
C PHE A 232 -10.26 0.75 4.76
N TYR A 233 -10.37 1.09 6.05
CA TYR A 233 -11.38 1.99 6.55
C TYR A 233 -11.25 3.40 5.95
N ARG A 234 -10.02 3.95 5.89
CA ARG A 234 -9.74 5.27 5.29
C ARG A 234 -9.91 5.30 3.77
N ALA A 235 -9.57 4.22 3.08
CA ALA A 235 -9.65 4.08 1.64
C ALA A 235 -11.03 3.58 1.17
N SER A 236 -11.87 3.13 2.10
CA SER A 236 -13.26 2.79 1.84
C SER A 236 -14.04 4.03 1.41
N PHE A 237 -15.15 3.78 0.72
CA PHE A 237 -16.17 4.72 0.23
C PHE A 237 -16.19 6.12 0.88
N TRP A 238 -16.14 6.17 2.22
CA TRP A 238 -16.24 7.37 3.05
C TRP A 238 -15.29 8.52 2.68
N ARG A 239 -14.01 8.27 2.37
CA ARG A 239 -13.07 9.37 2.12
C ARG A 239 -13.15 9.94 0.71
N TRP A 240 -13.62 9.14 -0.25
CA TRP A 240 -13.74 9.56 -1.64
C TRP A 240 -15.00 10.38 -1.91
N LEU A 241 -15.99 10.29 -1.03
CA LEU A 241 -17.24 11.01 -1.20
C LEU A 241 -17.31 12.33 -0.42
N ASN A 242 -16.41 12.59 0.54
CA ASN A 242 -16.53 13.66 1.54
C ASN A 242 -18.01 14.04 1.78
N PRO A 243 -18.88 13.06 2.11
CA PRO A 243 -20.31 13.26 2.02
C PRO A 243 -20.70 14.36 3.00
N GLY A 244 -21.41 15.38 2.53
CA GLY A 244 -21.87 16.46 3.40
C GLY A 244 -22.69 15.91 4.58
N LEU A 245 -22.79 16.68 5.67
CA LEU A 245 -23.47 16.26 6.92
C LEU A 245 -24.87 15.66 6.69
N ARG A 246 -25.60 16.16 5.67
CA ARG A 246 -26.91 15.60 5.25
C ARG A 246 -26.80 14.17 4.71
N ALA A 247 -25.85 13.90 3.81
CA ALA A 247 -25.65 12.57 3.24
C ALA A 247 -25.17 11.57 4.31
N GLN A 248 -24.33 12.01 5.24
CA GLN A 248 -23.94 11.21 6.40
C GLN A 248 -25.15 10.84 7.27
N THR A 249 -26.03 11.80 7.56
CA THR A 249 -27.25 11.57 8.36
C THR A 249 -28.18 10.55 7.69
N TRP A 250 -28.48 10.71 6.40
CA TRP A 250 -29.34 9.78 5.67
C TRP A 250 -28.78 8.36 5.60
N MET A 251 -27.46 8.23 5.50
CA MET A 251 -26.80 6.93 5.47
C MET A 251 -26.83 6.22 6.83
N VAL A 252 -26.65 6.96 7.94
CA VAL A 252 -26.86 6.41 9.30
C VAL A 252 -28.30 5.93 9.47
N MET A 253 -29.27 6.73 9.01
CA MET A 253 -30.69 6.35 9.03
C MET A 253 -30.97 5.11 8.18
N PHE A 254 -30.31 4.96 7.03
CA PHE A 254 -30.45 3.79 6.17
C PHE A 254 -29.92 2.51 6.84
N VAL A 255 -28.73 2.55 7.43
CA VAL A 255 -28.13 1.40 8.14
C VAL A 255 -28.98 1.04 9.37
N ALA A 256 -29.41 2.04 10.16
CA ALA A 256 -30.31 1.84 11.27
C ALA A 256 -31.66 1.24 10.81
N GLY A 257 -32.18 1.70 9.67
CA GLY A 257 -33.38 1.17 9.04
C GLY A 257 -33.25 -0.30 8.64
N ILE A 258 -32.15 -0.70 7.99
CA ILE A 258 -31.87 -2.11 7.65
C ILE A 258 -31.78 -2.96 8.92
N PHE A 259 -31.09 -2.48 9.96
CA PHE A 259 -30.98 -3.19 11.23
C PHE A 259 -32.35 -3.40 11.89
N LEU A 260 -33.15 -2.33 12.01
CA LEU A 260 -34.49 -2.40 12.58
C LEU A 260 -35.43 -3.27 11.75
N ALA A 261 -35.34 -3.21 10.41
CA ALA A 261 -36.09 -4.09 9.51
C ALA A 261 -35.68 -5.55 9.70
N GLY A 262 -34.39 -5.85 9.85
CA GLY A 262 -33.88 -7.20 10.15
C GLY A 262 -34.40 -7.74 11.49
N VAL A 263 -34.37 -6.92 12.54
CA VAL A 263 -34.93 -7.27 13.86
C VAL A 263 -36.44 -7.48 13.80
N GLY A 264 -37.16 -6.60 13.09
CA GLY A 264 -38.60 -6.73 12.88
C GLY A 264 -38.98 -7.97 12.07
N PHE A 265 -38.23 -8.26 11.01
CA PHE A 265 -38.41 -9.44 10.17
C PHE A 265 -38.13 -10.74 10.94
N ALA A 266 -37.07 -10.78 11.75
CA ALA A 266 -36.79 -11.91 12.63
C ALA A 266 -37.94 -12.17 13.61
N LYS A 267 -38.51 -11.11 14.21
CA LYS A 267 -39.70 -11.20 15.08
C LYS A 267 -40.95 -11.69 14.34
N LEU A 268 -41.18 -11.24 13.11
CA LEU A 268 -42.30 -11.69 12.25
C LEU A 268 -42.18 -13.15 11.85
N LEU A 269 -40.96 -13.65 11.65
CA LEU A 269 -40.70 -15.06 11.36
C LEU A 269 -40.75 -15.96 12.61
N THR A 270 -40.60 -15.39 13.80
CA THR A 270 -40.59 -16.14 15.08
C THR A 270 -41.84 -17.03 15.28
N PRO A 271 -43.08 -16.58 14.96
CA PRO A 271 -44.27 -17.45 15.02
C PRO A 271 -44.48 -18.34 13.79
N ALA A 272 -43.85 -18.04 12.64
CA ALA A 272 -44.04 -18.78 11.38
C ALA A 272 -43.05 -19.95 11.20
N ILE A 273 -41.96 -19.97 11.95
CA ILE A 273 -41.00 -21.07 11.96
C ILE A 273 -41.38 -22.01 13.11
N PRO A 274 -41.87 -23.24 12.83
CA PRO A 274 -42.10 -24.23 13.88
C PRO A 274 -40.79 -24.42 14.65
N GLN A 275 -40.80 -24.33 15.99
CA GLN A 275 -39.56 -24.38 16.77
C GLN A 275 -38.72 -25.65 16.52
N GLY A 276 -39.34 -26.74 16.05
CA GLY A 276 -38.65 -27.95 15.59
C GLY A 276 -37.93 -27.80 14.23
N PHE A 277 -38.47 -26.99 13.32
CA PHE A 277 -37.92 -26.78 11.98
C PHE A 277 -36.68 -25.86 12.00
N ALA A 278 -36.69 -24.80 12.84
CA ALA A 278 -35.49 -24.01 13.10
C ALA A 278 -34.36 -24.87 13.67
N LYS A 279 -34.67 -25.74 14.63
CA LYS A 279 -33.71 -26.69 15.21
C LYS A 279 -33.16 -27.65 14.16
N GLN A 280 -33.99 -28.17 13.26
CA GLN A 280 -33.56 -29.11 12.21
C GLN A 280 -32.75 -28.43 11.10
N PHE A 281 -33.18 -27.26 10.60
CA PHE A 281 -32.51 -26.59 9.49
C PHE A 281 -31.09 -26.12 9.84
N PHE A 282 -30.87 -25.65 11.08
CA PHE A 282 -29.53 -25.32 11.59
C PHE A 282 -28.65 -26.56 11.90
N TYR A 283 -29.26 -27.74 12.07
CA TYR A 283 -28.55 -29.00 12.39
C TYR A 283 -28.09 -29.78 11.15
N VAL A 284 -28.72 -29.58 9.99
CA VAL A 284 -28.67 -30.56 8.89
C VAL A 284 -27.39 -30.53 8.04
N VAL A 285 -26.49 -29.56 8.22
CA VAL A 285 -25.24 -29.52 7.44
C VAL A 285 -24.02 -29.43 8.35
N LEU A 286 -23.28 -30.54 8.48
CA LEU A 286 -21.98 -30.73 9.18
C LEU A 286 -21.90 -30.43 10.69
N LEU A 287 -22.78 -29.59 11.25
CA LEU A 287 -22.63 -29.04 12.61
C LEU A 287 -23.16 -29.95 13.73
N GLN A 288 -23.81 -31.08 13.41
CA GLN A 288 -24.37 -32.01 14.39
C GLN A 288 -23.34 -32.68 15.30
N PHE A 289 -22.09 -32.78 14.84
CA PHE A 289 -20.99 -33.41 15.58
C PHE A 289 -20.19 -32.41 16.44
N ILE A 290 -20.56 -31.13 16.42
CA ILE A 290 -19.87 -30.07 17.16
C ILE A 290 -20.69 -29.73 18.43
N PRO A 291 -20.08 -29.73 19.63
CA PRO A 291 -20.76 -29.35 20.87
C PRO A 291 -21.46 -28.01 20.76
N SER A 292 -22.66 -27.87 21.36
CA SER A 292 -23.49 -26.66 21.23
C SER A 292 -22.76 -25.34 21.52
N PRO A 293 -21.91 -25.22 22.56
CA PRO A 293 -21.21 -23.95 22.80
C PRO A 293 -20.25 -23.61 21.66
N LEU A 294 -19.52 -24.60 21.14
CA LEU A 294 -18.55 -24.39 20.06
C LEU A 294 -19.25 -24.11 18.73
N ARG A 295 -20.34 -24.82 18.46
CA ARG A 295 -21.16 -24.65 17.26
C ARG A 295 -21.73 -23.24 17.16
N ASP A 296 -22.31 -22.75 18.25
CA ASP A 296 -23.01 -21.46 18.24
C ASP A 296 -22.01 -20.29 18.04
N TRP A 297 -20.81 -20.39 18.66
CA TRP A 297 -19.69 -19.48 18.37
C TRP A 297 -19.19 -19.57 16.93
N LEU A 298 -19.12 -20.79 16.36
CA LEU A 298 -18.69 -21.00 14.98
C LEU A 298 -19.69 -20.38 13.98
N ILE A 299 -21.00 -20.58 14.19
CA ILE A 299 -22.05 -19.98 13.37
C ILE A 299 -21.97 -18.45 13.43
N LEU A 300 -21.83 -17.89 14.63
CA LEU A 300 -21.68 -16.45 14.82
C LEU A 300 -20.45 -15.92 14.08
N LEU A 301 -19.31 -16.59 14.22
CA LEU A 301 -18.06 -16.22 13.54
C LEU A 301 -18.21 -16.28 12.02
N ILE A 302 -18.79 -17.35 11.48
CA ILE A 302 -19.06 -17.50 10.05
C ILE A 302 -19.99 -16.38 9.56
N GLY A 303 -21.05 -16.06 10.31
CA GLY A 303 -21.98 -14.98 9.99
C GLY A 303 -21.29 -13.61 9.95
N ILE A 304 -20.46 -13.29 10.94
CA ILE A 304 -19.67 -12.05 10.98
C ILE A 304 -18.74 -11.98 9.77
N VAL A 305 -18.03 -13.08 9.46
CA VAL A 305 -17.13 -13.15 8.30
C VAL A 305 -17.91 -12.95 7.00
N PHE A 306 -19.08 -13.56 6.85
CA PHE A 306 -19.90 -13.44 5.64
C PHE A 306 -20.42 -12.02 5.43
N VAL A 307 -20.89 -11.36 6.49
CA VAL A 307 -21.31 -9.95 6.44
C VAL A 307 -20.12 -9.05 6.10
N ALA A 308 -18.97 -9.24 6.75
CA ALA A 308 -17.77 -8.47 6.48
C ALA A 308 -17.31 -8.60 5.02
N VAL A 309 -17.22 -9.83 4.50
CA VAL A 309 -16.86 -10.09 3.10
C VAL A 309 -17.88 -9.46 2.15
N SER A 310 -19.18 -9.57 2.43
CA SER A 310 -20.23 -8.99 1.59
C SER A 310 -20.12 -7.46 1.52
N LEU A 311 -19.88 -6.79 2.66
CA LEU A 311 -19.66 -5.34 2.70
C LEU A 311 -18.40 -4.93 1.93
N ILE A 312 -17.31 -5.69 2.06
CA ILE A 312 -16.07 -5.44 1.31
C ILE A 312 -16.33 -5.55 -0.20
N GLN A 313 -17.02 -6.60 -0.66
CA GLN A 313 -17.32 -6.79 -2.08
C GLN A 313 -18.30 -5.73 -2.61
N LEU A 314 -19.32 -5.37 -1.84
CA LEU A 314 -20.24 -4.29 -2.21
C LEU A 314 -19.50 -2.96 -2.35
N ASN A 315 -18.63 -2.61 -1.40
CA ASN A 315 -17.78 -1.43 -1.47
C ASN A 315 -16.91 -1.43 -2.74
N LYS A 316 -16.33 -2.58 -3.11
CA LYS A 316 -15.56 -2.71 -4.37
C LYS A 316 -16.42 -2.43 -5.61
N ILE A 317 -17.61 -3.02 -5.70
CA ILE A 317 -18.52 -2.84 -6.83
C ILE A 317 -18.94 -1.37 -6.92
N VAL A 318 -19.36 -0.78 -5.80
CA VAL A 318 -19.77 0.63 -5.72
C VAL A 318 -18.63 1.55 -6.16
N MET A 319 -17.43 1.36 -5.62
CA MET A 319 -16.27 2.17 -6.00
C MET A 319 -15.89 2.01 -7.47
N THR A 320 -16.04 0.82 -8.05
CA THR A 320 -15.81 0.59 -9.48
C THR A 320 -16.88 1.29 -10.33
N ALA A 321 -18.13 1.28 -9.89
CA ALA A 321 -19.25 1.96 -10.56
C ALA A 321 -19.12 3.49 -10.48
N PHE A 322 -18.77 4.04 -9.32
CA PHE A 322 -18.45 5.46 -9.16
C PHE A 322 -17.26 5.87 -10.02
N GLY A 323 -16.18 5.07 -10.04
CA GLY A 323 -15.04 5.32 -10.92
C GLY A 323 -15.36 5.33 -12.42
N ARG A 324 -16.49 4.71 -12.85
CA ARG A 324 -16.98 4.77 -14.23
C ARG A 324 -17.85 6.01 -14.51
N LEU A 325 -18.62 6.47 -13.53
CA LEU A 325 -19.56 7.60 -13.66
C LEU A 325 -18.91 8.97 -13.43
N ASP A 326 -17.79 9.04 -12.73
CA ASP A 326 -17.08 10.28 -12.39
C ASP A 326 -16.23 10.87 -13.54
N ARG A 327 -16.66 10.66 -14.80
CA ARG A 327 -16.04 11.31 -15.98
C ARG A 327 -16.22 12.82 -15.98
N ASP A 328 -17.19 13.33 -15.23
CA ASP A 328 -17.59 14.74 -15.19
C ASP A 328 -17.18 15.47 -13.89
N GLY A 329 -16.27 14.90 -13.08
CA GLY A 329 -15.65 15.60 -11.95
C GLY A 329 -16.54 15.79 -10.71
N LEU A 330 -17.56 14.95 -10.55
CA LEU A 330 -18.49 14.98 -9.41
C LEU A 330 -17.80 14.74 -8.06
N SER A 331 -16.65 14.04 -8.03
CA SER A 331 -15.88 13.82 -6.79
C SER A 331 -14.63 14.70 -6.65
N GLY A 332 -14.33 15.57 -7.63
CA GLY A 332 -13.08 16.33 -7.68
C GLY A 332 -11.84 15.46 -7.93
N ILE A 333 -12.01 14.20 -8.33
CA ILE A 333 -10.95 13.30 -8.76
C ILE A 333 -10.78 13.45 -10.27
N THR A 334 -9.75 14.17 -10.71
CA THR A 334 -9.38 14.20 -12.13
C THR A 334 -8.73 12.87 -12.48
N ARG A 335 -9.41 12.04 -13.26
CA ARG A 335 -8.79 10.82 -13.82
C ARG A 335 -7.71 11.21 -14.83
N LYS A 336 -6.70 10.33 -15.01
CA LYS A 336 -5.87 10.33 -16.22
C LYS A 336 -6.80 10.41 -17.43
N LYS A 337 -6.75 11.52 -18.17
CA LYS A 337 -7.48 11.64 -19.45
C LYS A 337 -6.99 10.49 -20.32
N ASP A 338 -7.90 9.62 -20.75
CA ASP A 338 -7.61 8.66 -21.80
C ASP A 338 -7.14 9.50 -23.01
N LYS A 339 -5.85 9.43 -23.34
CA LYS A 339 -5.28 10.04 -24.54
C LYS A 339 -5.51 9.13 -25.73
#